data_AF-A0A8S3ADI8-F1
#
_entry.id   AF-A0A8S3ADI8-F1
#
_cell.length_a   1.000
_cell.length_b   1.000
_cell.length_c   1.000
_cell.angle_alpha   90.00
_cell.angle_beta   90.00
_cell.angle_gamma   90.00
#
_symmetry.space_group_name_H-M   'P 1'
#
loop_
_entity.id
_entity.type
_entity.pdbx_description
1 polymer ?
#
loop_
_entity_poly.entity_id
_entity_poly.type
_entity_poly.pdbx_seq_one_letter_code
_entity_poly.pdbx_strand_id
1 'polypeptide(L)'
;YFRALANGETPPVKERLEMPVATQKTDTGLTMGLLKILHKQLSPKGTLPLVEIRKKFDDVNIPREQYDDIVQIGSFNVDAQWDHFLAIAVSKVAKNMTDTLIKICELLTSDPPGANARIPFEQWKKYYRYLAEVDGDIREPHIKEVIDYLANEWVIRQNGMIHPRNFIHPECPKLEC
;
A
#
# COMPACT_ATOMS: atom_id res chain seq x y z
N TYR A 1 33.38 29.59 29.81
CA TYR A 1 34.25 29.34 28.63
C TYR A 1 35.70 29.03 29.04
N PHE A 2 36.33 29.80 29.94
CA PHE A 2 37.71 29.57 30.41
C PHE A 2 37.85 28.78 31.72
N ARG A 3 37.11 27.66 31.89
CA ARG A 3 37.33 26.72 33.02
C ARG A 3 37.25 25.23 32.62
N ALA A 4 37.08 24.92 31.34
CA ALA A 4 36.88 23.54 30.86
C ALA A 4 38.08 22.94 30.09
N LEU A 5 39.22 23.66 29.99
CA LEU A 5 40.41 23.19 29.25
C LEU A 5 41.50 22.58 30.14
N ALA A 6 41.25 22.38 31.44
CA ALA A 6 42.26 21.87 32.37
C ALA A 6 42.25 20.34 32.57
N ASN A 7 41.22 19.62 32.07
CA ASN A 7 41.06 18.18 32.33
C ASN A 7 41.13 17.27 31.09
N GLY A 8 41.51 17.79 29.92
CA GLY A 8 41.75 16.93 28.74
C GLY A 8 40.53 16.16 28.22
N GLU A 9 39.31 16.54 28.61
CA GLU A 9 38.09 15.91 28.11
C GLU A 9 37.72 16.51 26.75
N THR A 10 37.53 15.66 25.75
CA THR A 10 36.98 16.08 24.46
C THR A 10 35.58 16.67 24.69
N PRO A 11 35.35 17.95 24.35
CA PRO A 11 34.06 18.56 24.53
C PRO A 11 33.03 17.75 23.75
N PRO A 12 31.82 17.51 24.30
CA PRO A 12 30.79 16.83 23.56
C PRO A 12 30.54 17.66 22.31
N VAL A 13 30.88 17.09 21.17
CA VAL A 13 30.59 17.68 19.87
C VAL A 13 29.12 18.01 19.93
N LYS A 14 28.79 19.30 19.80
CA LYS A 14 27.44 19.70 19.43
C LYS A 14 27.18 18.98 18.12
N GLU A 15 26.61 17.79 18.19
CA GLU A 15 25.90 17.17 17.08
C GLU A 15 25.05 18.30 16.54
N ARG A 16 25.36 18.73 15.32
CA ARG A 16 24.40 19.53 14.59
C ARG A 16 23.14 18.68 14.62
N LEU A 17 22.12 19.17 15.33
CA LEU A 17 20.75 18.84 15.03
C LEU A 17 20.57 19.22 13.56
N GLU A 18 20.92 18.30 12.66
CA GLU A 18 20.38 18.32 11.33
C GLU A 18 18.88 18.17 11.56
N MET A 19 18.19 19.31 11.57
CA MET A 19 16.74 19.33 11.43
C MET A 19 16.46 18.43 10.24
N PRO A 20 15.72 17.32 10.39
CA PRO A 20 15.31 16.57 9.23
C PRO A 20 14.55 17.57 8.37
N VAL A 21 15.13 17.89 7.22
CA VAL A 21 14.45 18.67 6.19
C VAL A 21 13.15 17.92 5.98
N ALA A 22 12.05 18.61 6.29
CA ALA A 22 10.70 18.14 6.05
C ALA A 22 10.51 17.95 4.54
N THR A 23 11.10 16.86 4.02
CA THR A 23 10.46 16.12 2.96
C THR A 23 9.10 15.75 3.52
N GLN A 24 8.05 16.04 2.77
CA GLN A 24 6.67 15.72 3.10
C GLN A 24 6.48 14.19 3.19
N LYS A 25 7.15 13.55 4.14
CA LYS A 25 6.74 12.26 4.66
C LYS A 25 5.48 12.59 5.43
N THR A 26 4.34 12.38 4.79
CA THR A 26 3.05 12.35 5.46
C THR A 26 3.21 11.44 6.68
N ASP A 27 3.30 12.04 7.87
CA ASP A 27 3.43 11.39 9.16
C ASP A 27 2.07 10.79 9.54
N THR A 28 1.57 9.91 8.68
CA THR A 28 0.25 9.29 8.83
C THR A 28 0.25 8.26 9.95
N GLY A 29 1.43 7.82 10.42
CA GLY A 29 1.58 6.63 11.26
C GLY A 29 1.20 5.32 10.54
N LEU A 30 0.63 5.37 9.34
CA LEU A 30 0.25 4.22 8.54
C LEU A 30 1.48 3.69 7.79
N THR A 31 1.79 2.41 7.96
CA THR A 31 2.94 1.78 7.31
C THR A 31 2.58 0.44 6.72
N MET A 32 3.34 -0.01 5.71
CA MET A 32 3.17 -1.34 5.13
C MET A 32 3.29 -2.47 6.16
N GLY A 33 4.12 -2.29 7.20
CA GLY A 33 4.24 -3.24 8.30
C GLY A 33 2.93 -3.39 9.08
N LEU A 34 2.29 -2.28 9.43
CA LEU A 34 0.99 -2.28 10.11
C LEU A 34 -0.11 -2.86 9.23
N LEU A 35 -0.17 -2.47 7.95
CA LEU A 35 -1.13 -3.01 6.99
C LEU A 35 -1.00 -4.52 6.82
N LYS A 36 0.23 -5.05 6.85
CA LYS A 36 0.48 -6.51 6.81
C LYS A 36 -0.02 -7.23 8.07
N ILE A 37 0.10 -6.60 9.24
CA ILE A 37 -0.46 -7.14 10.49
C ILE A 37 -1.99 -7.16 10.43
N LEU A 38 -2.61 -6.05 10.03
CA LEU A 38 -4.06 -5.93 9.91
C LEU A 38 -4.61 -6.93 8.89
N HIS A 39 -3.95 -7.08 7.74
CA HIS A 39 -4.38 -8.03 6.72
C HIS A 39 -4.41 -9.46 7.25
N LYS A 40 -3.38 -9.90 7.99
CA LYS A 40 -3.38 -11.24 8.60
C LYS A 40 -4.55 -11.46 9.58
N GLN A 41 -4.99 -10.42 10.27
CA GLN A 41 -6.07 -10.53 11.25
C GLN A 41 -7.47 -10.47 10.63
N LEU A 42 -7.63 -9.74 9.53
CA LEU A 42 -8.94 -9.37 8.98
C LEU A 42 -9.27 -10.07 7.65
N SER A 43 -8.27 -10.48 6.87
CA SER A 43 -8.50 -11.13 5.57
C SER A 43 -9.36 -12.40 5.63
N PRO A 44 -9.27 -13.28 6.64
CA PRO A 44 -10.10 -14.48 6.68
C PRO A 44 -11.60 -14.20 6.84
N LYS A 45 -11.98 -12.98 7.25
CA LYS A 45 -13.37 -12.61 7.53
C LYS A 45 -14.10 -12.04 6.31
N GLY A 46 -13.37 -11.66 5.27
CA GLY A 46 -13.95 -11.14 4.02
C GLY A 46 -14.59 -9.76 4.20
N THR A 47 -15.88 -9.70 4.54
CA THR A 47 -16.62 -8.44 4.76
C THR A 47 -16.81 -8.19 6.24
N LEU A 48 -16.50 -6.98 6.70
CA LEU A 48 -16.43 -6.64 8.11
C LEU A 48 -17.17 -5.33 8.41
N PRO A 49 -17.88 -5.23 9.55
CA PRO A 49 -18.41 -3.96 10.02
C PRO A 49 -17.29 -2.93 10.22
N LEU A 50 -17.53 -1.68 9.83
CA LEU A 50 -16.55 -0.61 9.98
C LEU A 50 -16.09 -0.44 11.42
N VAL A 51 -16.98 -0.63 12.40
CA VAL A 51 -16.65 -0.60 13.83
C VAL A 51 -15.59 -1.62 14.24
N GLU A 52 -15.56 -2.79 13.60
CA GLU A 52 -14.56 -3.81 13.87
C GLU A 52 -13.21 -3.44 13.26
N ILE A 53 -13.22 -2.93 12.02
CA ILE A 53 -12.02 -2.42 11.37
C ILE A 53 -11.44 -1.25 12.16
N ARG A 54 -12.29 -0.32 12.63
CA ARG A 54 -11.88 0.82 13.47
C ARG A 54 -11.16 0.37 14.73
N LYS A 55 -11.74 -0.59 15.45
CA LYS A 55 -11.12 -1.15 16.66
C LYS A 55 -9.72 -1.71 16.37
N LYS A 56 -9.53 -2.37 15.22
CA LYS A 56 -8.21 -2.86 14.82
C LYS A 56 -7.21 -1.76 14.50
N PHE A 57 -7.66 -0.63 13.95
CA PHE A 57 -6.83 0.55 13.75
C PHE A 57 -6.43 1.19 15.10
N ASP A 58 -7.35 1.23 16.07
CA ASP A 58 -7.07 1.68 17.44
C ASP A 58 -6.02 0.79 18.12
N ASP A 59 -6.15 -0.54 18.02
CA ASP A 59 -5.22 -1.52 18.62
C ASP A 59 -3.76 -1.33 18.16
N VAL A 60 -3.55 -0.77 16.96
CA VAL A 60 -2.20 -0.51 16.39
C VAL A 60 -1.81 0.96 16.40
N ASN A 61 -2.57 1.81 17.11
CA ASN A 61 -2.36 3.25 17.24
C ASN A 61 -2.34 4.03 15.91
N ILE A 62 -3.12 3.61 14.91
CA ILE A 62 -3.28 4.41 13.69
C ILE A 62 -4.22 5.59 13.98
N PRO A 63 -3.83 6.83 13.66
CA PRO A 63 -4.65 8.01 13.88
C PRO A 63 -6.06 7.90 13.28
N ARG A 64 -7.05 8.48 13.97
CA ARG A 64 -8.45 8.44 13.52
C ARG A 64 -8.66 9.06 12.15
N GLU A 65 -7.98 10.16 11.88
CA GLU A 65 -8.02 10.85 10.59
C GLU A 65 -7.63 9.94 9.42
N GLN A 66 -6.61 9.08 9.59
CA GLN A 66 -6.21 8.15 8.52
C GLN A 66 -7.28 7.10 8.23
N TYR A 67 -7.98 6.64 9.27
CA TYR A 67 -9.09 5.71 9.10
C TYR A 67 -10.29 6.41 8.42
N ASP A 68 -10.64 7.60 8.88
CA ASP A 68 -11.77 8.37 8.34
C ASP A 68 -11.52 8.73 6.86
N ASP A 69 -10.30 9.11 6.49
CA ASP A 69 -9.86 9.30 5.10
C ASP A 69 -10.09 8.05 4.24
N ILE A 70 -9.67 6.87 4.73
CA ILE A 70 -9.83 5.60 4.01
C ILE A 70 -11.32 5.28 3.82
N VAL A 71 -12.14 5.49 4.85
CA VAL A 71 -13.58 5.28 4.80
C VAL A 71 -14.24 6.22 3.79
N GLN A 72 -13.86 7.49 3.78
CA GLN A 72 -14.39 8.49 2.87
C GLN A 72 -14.00 8.18 1.41
N ILE A 73 -12.73 7.89 1.13
CA ILE A 73 -12.26 7.57 -0.23
C ILE A 73 -12.95 6.30 -0.75
N GLY A 74 -13.06 5.26 0.08
CA GLY A 74 -13.74 4.02 -0.30
C GLY A 74 -15.27 4.11 -0.30
N SER A 75 -15.85 5.24 0.10
CA SER A 75 -17.30 5.43 0.28
C SER A 75 -17.95 4.31 1.11
N PHE A 76 -17.25 3.83 2.14
CA PHE A 76 -17.74 2.76 3.00
C PHE A 76 -18.77 3.30 4.01
N ASN A 77 -19.82 2.52 4.28
CA ASN A 77 -20.92 2.94 5.16
C ASN A 77 -20.98 2.12 6.45
N VAL A 78 -21.57 0.91 6.39
CA VAL A 78 -21.78 0.06 7.57
C VAL A 78 -20.70 -1.01 7.67
N ASP A 79 -20.36 -1.59 6.52
CA ASP A 79 -19.34 -2.62 6.36
C ASP A 79 -18.44 -2.28 5.16
N ALA A 80 -17.34 -3.02 5.07
CA ALA A 80 -16.44 -2.97 3.93
C ALA A 80 -15.92 -4.38 3.61
N GLN A 81 -15.82 -4.69 2.33
CA GLN A 81 -14.97 -5.81 1.90
C GLN A 81 -13.53 -5.48 2.27
N TRP A 82 -12.87 -6.38 3.00
CA TRP A 82 -11.53 -6.15 3.52
C TRP A 82 -10.53 -5.85 2.42
N ASP A 83 -10.62 -6.53 1.27
CA ASP A 83 -9.74 -6.28 0.13
C ASP A 83 -9.90 -4.84 -0.40
N HIS A 84 -11.14 -4.32 -0.48
CA HIS A 84 -11.40 -2.95 -0.91
C HIS A 84 -10.86 -1.93 0.10
N PHE A 85 -11.12 -2.17 1.38
CA PHE A 85 -10.60 -1.32 2.46
C PHE A 85 -9.06 -1.30 2.44
N LEU A 86 -8.44 -2.47 2.30
CA LEU A 86 -6.99 -2.60 2.21
C LEU A 86 -6.42 -1.90 0.97
N ALA A 87 -7.09 -1.97 -0.18
CA ALA A 87 -6.65 -1.32 -1.41
C ALA A 87 -6.47 0.20 -1.20
N ILE A 88 -7.46 0.85 -0.58
CA ILE A 88 -7.41 2.28 -0.24
C ILE A 88 -6.35 2.54 0.84
N ALA A 89 -6.25 1.68 1.85
CA ALA A 89 -5.25 1.85 2.90
C ALA A 89 -3.81 1.75 2.36
N VAL A 90 -3.57 0.87 1.38
CA VAL A 90 -2.27 0.76 0.69
C VAL A 90 -2.04 1.97 -0.23
N SER A 91 -3.06 2.48 -0.91
CA SER A 91 -2.90 3.65 -1.79
C SER A 91 -2.47 4.91 -1.04
N LYS A 92 -2.93 5.09 0.22
CA LYS A 92 -2.49 6.18 1.12
C LYS A 92 -0.99 6.18 1.44
N VAL A 93 -0.31 5.03 1.35
CA VAL A 93 1.14 4.90 1.60
C VAL A 93 1.95 4.68 0.32
N ALA A 94 1.27 4.66 -0.83
CA ALA A 94 1.85 4.51 -2.15
C ALA A 94 1.96 5.87 -2.86
N LYS A 95 2.77 5.92 -3.91
CA LYS A 95 2.97 7.14 -4.71
C LYS A 95 1.89 7.34 -5.76
N ASN A 96 1.40 6.25 -6.34
CA ASN A 96 0.46 6.22 -7.46
C ASN A 96 -0.17 4.82 -7.58
N MET A 97 -1.03 4.59 -8.59
CA MET A 97 -1.73 3.32 -8.75
C MET A 97 -0.76 2.16 -8.99
N THR A 98 0.29 2.40 -9.78
CA THR A 98 1.32 1.39 -10.06
C THR A 98 2.02 0.95 -8.77
N ASP A 99 2.51 1.89 -7.97
CA ASP A 99 3.16 1.62 -6.68
C ASP A 99 2.19 0.97 -5.68
N THR A 100 0.90 1.34 -5.72
CA THR A 100 -0.16 0.72 -4.91
C THR A 100 -0.27 -0.77 -5.21
N LEU A 101 -0.36 -1.14 -6.50
CA LEU A 101 -0.48 -2.54 -6.91
C LEU A 101 0.80 -3.35 -6.66
N ILE A 102 1.98 -2.72 -6.75
CA ILE A 102 3.25 -3.35 -6.34
C ILE A 102 3.19 -3.70 -4.84
N LYS A 103 2.82 -2.73 -4.00
CA LYS A 103 2.72 -2.92 -2.55
C LYS A 103 1.67 -3.95 -2.16
N ILE A 104 0.56 -4.03 -2.88
CA ILE A 104 -0.45 -5.09 -2.72
C ILE A 104 0.17 -6.46 -3.00
N CYS A 105 0.91 -6.63 -4.11
CA CYS A 105 1.62 -7.87 -4.41
C CYS A 105 2.60 -8.24 -3.28
N GLU A 106 3.41 -7.30 -2.79
CA GLU A 106 4.36 -7.51 -1.68
C GLU A 106 3.68 -7.89 -0.35
N LEU A 107 2.49 -7.35 -0.11
CA LEU A 107 1.72 -7.61 1.10
C LEU A 107 1.09 -9.01 1.08
N LEU A 108 0.54 -9.41 -0.08
CA LEU A 108 -0.25 -10.64 -0.26
C LEU A 108 0.59 -11.86 -0.65
N THR A 109 1.78 -11.67 -1.21
CA THR A 109 2.60 -12.77 -1.71
C THR A 109 3.00 -13.75 -0.62
N SER A 110 3.07 -15.03 -1.01
CA SER A 110 3.70 -16.10 -0.22
C SER A 110 5.16 -16.32 -0.60
N ASP A 111 5.69 -15.57 -1.56
CA ASP A 111 7.10 -15.64 -1.92
C ASP A 111 7.99 -15.10 -0.78
N PRO A 112 9.26 -15.54 -0.70
CA PRO A 112 10.23 -14.96 0.22
C PRO A 112 10.43 -13.45 0.01
N PRO A 113 10.78 -12.67 1.04
CA PRO A 113 11.13 -11.27 0.89
C PRO A 113 12.22 -11.05 -0.17
N GLY A 114 12.01 -10.08 -1.06
CA GLY A 114 12.94 -9.76 -2.15
C GLY A 114 12.82 -10.65 -3.40
N ALA A 115 11.91 -11.64 -3.39
CA ALA A 115 11.55 -12.39 -4.60
C ALA A 115 10.60 -11.60 -5.51
N ASN A 116 9.92 -12.28 -6.42
CA ASN A 116 9.05 -11.65 -7.41
C ASN A 116 7.74 -11.10 -6.84
N ALA A 117 7.37 -11.46 -5.61
CA ALA A 117 6.09 -11.08 -5.00
C ALA A 117 4.87 -11.49 -5.85
N ARG A 118 4.86 -12.73 -6.36
CA ARG A 118 3.75 -13.21 -7.20
C ARG A 118 2.49 -13.45 -6.38
N ILE A 119 1.34 -13.17 -6.99
CA ILE A 119 0.00 -13.44 -6.47
C ILE A 119 -0.90 -14.03 -7.57
N PRO A 120 -2.02 -14.68 -7.22
CA PRO A 120 -3.00 -15.10 -8.21
C PRO A 120 -3.54 -13.92 -9.02
N PHE A 121 -3.62 -14.06 -10.34
CA PHE A 121 -4.06 -12.98 -11.23
C PHE A 121 -5.48 -12.51 -10.93
N GLU A 122 -6.39 -13.44 -10.62
CA GLU A 122 -7.77 -13.10 -10.27
C GLU A 122 -7.85 -12.24 -8.99
N GLN A 123 -6.91 -12.40 -8.06
CA GLN A 123 -6.83 -11.54 -6.89
C GLN A 123 -6.34 -10.15 -7.29
N TRP A 124 -5.24 -10.06 -8.05
CA TRP A 124 -4.73 -8.79 -8.56
C TRP A 124 -5.79 -8.01 -9.36
N LYS A 125 -6.57 -8.70 -10.20
CA LYS A 125 -7.63 -8.12 -11.02
C LYS A 125 -8.71 -7.43 -10.19
N LYS A 126 -9.10 -8.02 -9.06
CA LYS A 126 -10.07 -7.40 -8.13
C LYS A 126 -9.55 -6.08 -7.58
N TYR A 127 -8.29 -6.05 -7.15
CA TYR A 127 -7.65 -4.83 -6.65
C TYR A 127 -7.54 -3.75 -7.72
N TYR A 128 -7.08 -4.09 -8.93
CA TYR A 128 -6.95 -3.11 -10.01
C TYR A 128 -8.29 -2.52 -10.43
N ARG A 129 -9.32 -3.35 -10.65
CA ARG A 129 -10.67 -2.87 -10.99
C ARG A 129 -11.23 -1.94 -9.94
N TYR A 130 -11.18 -2.34 -8.68
CA TYR A 130 -11.69 -1.53 -7.58
C TYR A 130 -10.95 -0.18 -7.48
N LEU A 131 -9.62 -0.17 -7.60
CA LEU A 131 -8.85 1.07 -7.58
C LEU A 131 -9.16 1.98 -8.77
N ALA A 132 -9.37 1.40 -9.96
CA ALA A 132 -9.74 2.16 -11.15
C ALA A 132 -11.16 2.74 -11.06
N GLU A 133 -12.11 2.00 -10.46
CA GLU A 133 -13.46 2.50 -10.17
C GLU A 133 -13.43 3.67 -9.17
N VAL A 134 -12.57 3.59 -8.14
CA VAL A 134 -12.40 4.66 -7.14
C VAL A 134 -11.71 5.89 -7.73
N ASP A 135 -10.75 5.70 -8.62
CA ASP A 135 -10.07 6.77 -9.35
C ASP A 135 -11.05 7.54 -10.26
N GLY A 136 -11.94 6.81 -10.94
CA GLY A 136 -13.05 7.38 -11.71
C GLY A 136 -12.67 7.94 -13.10
N ASP A 137 -11.39 8.18 -13.36
CA ASP A 137 -10.91 8.68 -14.66
C ASP A 137 -10.57 7.55 -15.65
N ILE A 138 -10.32 6.34 -15.13
CA ILE A 138 -9.98 5.17 -15.94
C ILE A 138 -11.25 4.48 -16.45
N ARG A 139 -11.44 4.49 -17.77
CA ARG A 139 -12.63 3.93 -18.41
C ARG A 139 -12.59 2.41 -18.50
N GLU A 140 -13.74 1.75 -18.41
CA GLU A 140 -13.88 0.29 -18.52
C GLU A 140 -13.17 -0.34 -19.74
N PRO A 141 -13.20 0.25 -20.96
CA PRO A 141 -12.44 -0.29 -22.09
C PRO A 141 -10.93 -0.37 -21.83
N HIS A 142 -10.37 0.62 -21.13
CA HIS A 142 -8.95 0.68 -20.78
C HIS A 142 -8.60 -0.34 -19.69
N ILE A 143 -9.45 -0.45 -18.66
CA ILE A 143 -9.33 -1.49 -17.63
C ILE A 143 -9.30 -2.88 -18.27
N LYS A 144 -10.22 -3.13 -19.23
CA LYS A 144 -10.28 -4.38 -19.98
C LYS A 144 -9.03 -4.61 -20.83
N GLU A 145 -8.53 -3.58 -21.51
CA GLU A 145 -7.31 -3.66 -22.32
C GLU A 145 -6.09 -4.10 -21.48
N VAL A 146 -5.88 -3.47 -20.33
CA VAL A 146 -4.81 -3.86 -19.38
C VAL A 146 -4.96 -5.30 -18.93
N ILE A 147 -6.17 -5.70 -18.51
CA ILE A 147 -6.45 -7.05 -18.03
C ILE A 147 -6.22 -8.09 -19.12
N ASP A 148 -6.69 -7.83 -20.34
CA ASP A 148 -6.55 -8.73 -21.48
C ASP A 148 -5.09 -8.87 -21.90
N TYR A 149 -4.33 -7.77 -21.95
CA TYR A 149 -2.90 -7.80 -22.22
C TYR A 149 -2.17 -8.68 -21.20
N LEU A 150 -2.39 -8.46 -19.89
CA LEU A 150 -1.74 -9.22 -18.83
C LEU A 150 -2.13 -10.70 -18.88
N ALA A 151 -3.41 -10.98 -19.11
CA ALA A 151 -3.92 -12.34 -19.20
C ALA A 151 -3.24 -13.13 -20.35
N ASN A 152 -3.18 -12.53 -21.54
CA ASN A 152 -2.68 -13.18 -22.74
C ASN A 152 -1.15 -13.29 -22.77
N GLU A 153 -0.42 -12.25 -22.35
CA GLU A 153 1.04 -12.25 -22.45
C GLU A 153 1.73 -12.99 -21.31
N TRP A 154 1.19 -12.88 -20.08
CA TRP A 154 1.90 -13.32 -18.88
C TRP A 154 1.18 -14.46 -18.16
N VAL A 155 -0.11 -14.28 -17.86
CA VAL A 155 -0.83 -15.15 -16.90
C VAL A 155 -0.91 -16.60 -17.38
N ILE A 156 -1.16 -16.83 -18.68
CA ILE A 156 -1.18 -18.18 -19.27
C ILE A 156 0.18 -18.88 -19.10
N ARG A 157 1.27 -18.17 -19.36
CA ARG A 157 2.65 -18.69 -19.28
C ARG A 157 3.12 -18.85 -17.82
N GLN A 158 2.47 -18.15 -16.89
CA GLN A 158 2.79 -18.12 -15.46
C GLN A 158 1.79 -18.89 -14.60
N ASN A 159 1.05 -19.84 -15.18
CA ASN A 159 0.12 -20.73 -14.46
C ASN A 159 -0.92 -19.96 -13.62
N GLY A 160 -1.50 -18.88 -14.15
CA GLY A 160 -2.52 -18.10 -13.45
C GLY A 160 -1.95 -17.07 -12.46
N MET A 161 -0.64 -16.89 -12.39
CA MET A 161 0.03 -15.96 -11.48
C MET A 161 0.46 -14.67 -12.18
N ILE A 162 0.55 -13.59 -11.41
CA ILE A 162 1.08 -12.30 -11.83
C ILE A 162 2.05 -11.76 -10.79
N HIS A 163 3.02 -10.95 -11.22
CA HIS A 163 3.95 -10.23 -10.36
C HIS A 163 4.27 -8.83 -10.89
N PRO A 164 4.79 -7.90 -10.06
CA PRO A 164 5.11 -6.52 -10.44
C PRO A 164 5.73 -6.33 -11.82
N ARG A 165 6.75 -7.11 -12.18
CA ARG A 165 7.43 -6.97 -13.48
C ARG A 165 6.52 -7.13 -14.71
N ASN A 166 5.36 -7.80 -14.59
CA ASN A 166 4.45 -7.99 -15.71
C ASN A 166 3.70 -6.70 -16.08
N PHE A 167 3.22 -5.96 -15.07
CA PHE A 167 2.39 -4.77 -15.28
C PHE A 167 3.17 -3.44 -15.22
N ILE A 168 4.46 -3.49 -14.88
CA ILE A 168 5.41 -2.38 -15.13
C ILE A 168 6.16 -2.55 -16.46
N HIS A 169 5.86 -3.62 -17.21
CA HIS A 169 6.52 -3.88 -18.49
C HIS A 169 6.26 -2.71 -19.46
N PRO A 170 7.26 -2.25 -20.25
CA PRO A 170 7.10 -1.10 -21.13
C PRO A 170 5.95 -1.23 -22.15
N GLU A 171 5.63 -2.46 -22.56
CA GLU A 171 4.54 -2.76 -23.50
C GLU A 171 3.18 -2.95 -22.82
N CYS A 172 3.13 -3.00 -21.49
CA CYS A 172 1.87 -3.02 -20.77
C CYS A 172 1.18 -1.66 -20.93
N PRO A 173 -0.12 -1.60 -21.28
CA PRO A 173 -0.87 -0.36 -21.19
C PRO A 173 -0.77 0.20 -19.77
N LYS A 174 -0.66 1.53 -19.66
CA LYS A 174 -0.46 2.19 -18.36
C LYS A 174 -1.63 1.90 -17.44
N LEU A 175 -1.36 1.68 -16.17
CA LEU A 175 -2.40 1.40 -15.17
C LEU A 175 -3.26 2.62 -14.84
N GLU A 176 -2.71 3.82 -15.04
CA GLU A 176 -3.34 5.12 -14.80
C GLU A 176 -3.17 6.01 -16.05
N CYS A 177 -4.13 6.91 -16.30
CA CYS A 177 -4.18 7.76 -17.50
C CYS A 177 -3.30 9.02 -17.39
#